data_AF-A0A7W1ENQ2-F1
#
_entry.id   AF-A0A7W1ENQ2-F1
#
_cell.length_a   1.000
_cell.length_b   1.000
_cell.length_c   1.000
_cell.angle_alpha   90.00
_cell.angle_beta   90.00
_cell.angle_gamma   90.00
#
_symmetry.space_group_name_H-M   'P 1'
#
loop_
_entity.id
_entity.type
_entity.pdbx_description
1 polymer ?
#
loop_
_entity_poly.entity_id
_entity_poly.type
_entity_poly.pdbx_seq_one_letter_code
_entity_poly.pdbx_strand_id
1 'polypeptide(L)'
;MTVTRIVRCAFAAALATMAACASGAADDANIRRGRGLKSAALSPAAEGQLVELAARAAFDFGQELVLQLHPLRLPRTGGSEGGDSVPSAVARWLRDKGVVRGTCLPRRESARDTPRCADADAGYVLRLSEPLRAAGDTVQLYLQAERYASERGRKPEALRFEKTYQFVGRGSDWRVVREARVKE
;
A
#
# COMPACT_ATOMS: atom_id res chain seq x y z
N MET A 1 -12.01 -12.90 -75.56
CA MET A 1 -11.43 -11.54 -75.56
C MET A 1 -12.33 -10.64 -74.73
N THR A 2 -11.69 -9.76 -73.95
CA THR A 2 -12.22 -8.54 -73.31
C THR A 2 -12.93 -8.68 -71.96
N VAL A 3 -12.23 -8.09 -70.98
CA VAL A 3 -12.55 -7.81 -69.57
C VAL A 3 -13.46 -6.59 -69.48
N THR A 4 -14.41 -6.54 -68.54
CA THR A 4 -14.79 -5.27 -67.87
C THR A 4 -15.25 -5.54 -66.43
N ARG A 5 -14.66 -4.78 -65.49
CA ARG A 5 -14.90 -4.80 -64.04
C ARG A 5 -16.01 -3.80 -63.68
N ILE A 6 -16.31 -3.78 -62.37
CA ILE A 6 -16.51 -2.64 -61.46
C ILE A 6 -17.94 -2.43 -60.86
N VAL A 7 -17.92 -2.23 -59.54
CA VAL A 7 -18.79 -1.46 -58.60
C VAL A 7 -20.00 -2.20 -58.02
N ARG A 8 -19.96 -2.79 -56.81
CA ARG A 8 -20.12 -2.23 -55.43
C ARG A 8 -21.43 -1.45 -55.17
N CYS A 9 -22.28 -1.97 -54.27
CA CYS A 9 -23.06 -1.24 -53.24
C CYS A 9 -23.88 -2.31 -52.47
N ALA A 10 -23.40 -2.86 -51.35
CA ALA A 10 -23.48 -2.31 -49.99
C ALA A 10 -24.92 -2.08 -49.50
N PHE A 11 -25.51 -3.09 -48.83
CA PHE A 11 -26.49 -2.91 -47.75
C PHE A 11 -26.49 -4.19 -46.89
N ALA A 12 -25.68 -4.21 -45.84
CA ALA A 12 -25.77 -5.20 -44.77
C ALA A 12 -25.78 -4.43 -43.46
N ALA A 13 -26.98 -4.03 -43.03
CA ALA A 13 -27.22 -3.51 -41.70
C ALA A 13 -27.14 -4.68 -40.71
N ALA A 14 -25.94 -4.95 -40.18
CA ALA A 14 -25.78 -5.83 -39.03
C ALA A 14 -26.13 -5.03 -37.77
N LEU A 15 -27.26 -5.38 -37.16
CA LEU A 15 -27.64 -4.94 -35.82
C LEU A 15 -26.48 -5.22 -34.86
N ALA A 16 -25.85 -4.15 -34.38
CA ALA A 16 -24.98 -4.21 -33.23
C ALA A 16 -25.83 -4.55 -32.01
N THR A 17 -25.75 -5.80 -31.56
CA THR A 17 -26.13 -6.18 -30.21
C THR A 17 -25.21 -5.43 -29.26
N MET A 18 -25.68 -4.28 -28.77
CA MET A 18 -25.15 -3.65 -27.57
C MET A 18 -25.42 -4.62 -26.41
N ALA A 19 -24.53 -5.60 -26.24
CA ALA A 19 -24.34 -6.24 -24.96
C ALA A 19 -23.91 -5.12 -24.02
N ALA A 20 -24.88 -4.62 -23.28
CA ALA A 20 -24.68 -3.67 -22.21
C ALA A 20 -23.53 -4.21 -21.36
N CYS A 21 -22.38 -3.54 -21.45
CA CYS A 21 -21.44 -3.48 -20.36
C CYS A 21 -22.25 -2.93 -19.18
N ALA A 22 -22.85 -3.83 -18.40
CA ALA A 22 -23.24 -3.54 -17.04
C ALA A 22 -21.93 -3.26 -16.31
N SER A 23 -21.44 -2.02 -16.45
CA SER A 23 -20.64 -1.38 -15.44
C SER A 23 -21.50 -1.36 -14.20
N GLY A 24 -21.48 -2.49 -13.48
CA GLY A 24 -21.93 -2.54 -12.10
C GLY A 24 -21.17 -1.42 -11.43
N ALA A 25 -21.89 -0.37 -11.06
CA ALA A 25 -21.41 0.69 -10.22
C ALA A 25 -20.70 0.00 -9.05
N ALA A 26 -19.38 0.12 -9.02
CA ALA A 26 -18.64 -0.35 -7.89
C ALA A 26 -19.15 0.47 -6.71
N ASP A 27 -19.64 -0.21 -5.67
CA ASP A 27 -19.76 0.35 -4.34
C ASP A 27 -18.37 0.87 -3.93
N ASP A 28 -18.09 2.12 -4.30
CA ASP A 28 -16.84 2.85 -4.07
C ASP A 28 -16.69 3.30 -2.60
N ALA A 29 -17.57 2.83 -1.70
CA ALA A 29 -17.52 3.15 -0.28
C ALA A 29 -16.59 2.23 0.54
N ASN A 30 -16.08 1.13 -0.03
CA ASN A 30 -15.25 0.17 0.71
C ASN A 30 -14.03 -0.31 -0.08
N ILE A 31 -12.93 0.43 0.01
CA ILE A 31 -11.63 -0.03 -0.50
C ILE A 31 -11.16 -1.23 0.34
N ARG A 32 -11.33 -2.42 -0.23
CA ARG A 32 -10.85 -3.67 0.36
C ARG A 32 -9.42 -3.94 -0.12
N ARG A 33 -8.44 -3.73 0.76
CA ARG A 33 -7.02 -3.94 0.47
C ARG A 33 -6.78 -5.36 -0.04
N GLY A 34 -6.34 -5.45 -1.30
CA GLY A 34 -6.07 -6.70 -2.00
C GLY A 34 -7.26 -7.65 -2.03
N ARG A 35 -8.44 -7.16 -2.42
CA ARG A 35 -9.64 -7.97 -2.67
C ARG A 35 -9.28 -9.21 -3.50
N GLY A 36 -9.64 -10.40 -3.00
CA GLY A 36 -9.37 -11.69 -3.65
C GLY A 36 -7.95 -12.23 -3.50
N LEU A 37 -6.99 -11.44 -2.99
CA LEU A 37 -5.63 -11.90 -2.76
C LEU A 37 -5.53 -12.71 -1.47
N LYS A 38 -4.61 -13.66 -1.40
CA LYS A 38 -4.33 -14.43 -0.18
C LYS A 38 -3.09 -13.87 0.52
N SER A 39 -2.94 -14.13 1.81
CA SER A 39 -1.70 -13.85 2.53
C SER A 39 -0.52 -14.55 1.85
N ALA A 40 0.60 -13.86 1.70
CA ALA A 40 1.84 -14.47 1.26
C ALA A 40 2.58 -15.00 2.51
N ALA A 41 2.76 -16.32 2.57
CA ALA A 41 3.59 -16.93 3.61
C ALA A 41 5.06 -16.56 3.35
N LEU A 42 5.56 -15.54 4.03
CA LEU A 42 6.93 -15.06 3.97
C LEU A 42 7.64 -15.32 5.30
N SER A 43 8.96 -15.49 5.24
CA SER A 43 9.77 -15.41 6.46
C SER A 43 9.75 -13.99 7.02
N PRO A 44 9.98 -13.79 8.34
CA PRO A 44 10.03 -12.45 8.92
C PRO A 44 11.07 -11.54 8.25
N ALA A 45 12.19 -12.09 7.79
CA ALA A 45 13.23 -11.35 7.09
C ALA A 45 12.77 -10.89 5.69
N ALA A 46 12.10 -11.76 4.93
CA ALA A 46 11.55 -11.39 3.62
C ALA A 46 10.45 -10.33 3.76
N GLU A 47 9.57 -10.48 4.74
CA GLU A 47 8.58 -9.45 5.02
C GLU A 47 9.24 -8.12 5.43
N GLY A 48 10.21 -8.15 6.34
CA GLY A 48 10.96 -6.96 6.74
C GLY A 48 11.62 -6.25 5.56
N GLN A 49 12.17 -7.00 4.61
CA GLN A 49 12.75 -6.46 3.39
C GLN A 49 11.71 -5.77 2.50
N LEU A 50 10.51 -6.35 2.34
CA LEU A 50 9.43 -5.69 1.58
C LEU A 50 9.02 -4.37 2.24
N VAL A 51 8.97 -4.34 3.57
CA VAL A 51 8.66 -3.13 4.34
C VAL A 51 9.75 -2.07 4.18
N GLU A 52 11.03 -2.46 4.23
CA GLU A 52 12.15 -1.55 3.96
C GLU A 52 12.05 -0.95 2.56
N LEU A 53 11.83 -1.78 1.54
CA LEU A 53 11.69 -1.33 0.16
C LEU A 53 10.49 -0.38 -0.01
N ALA A 54 9.35 -0.70 0.62
CA ALA A 54 8.18 0.17 0.62
C ALA A 54 8.46 1.52 1.29
N ALA A 55 9.17 1.52 2.41
CA ALA A 55 9.55 2.73 3.12
C ALA A 55 10.50 3.58 2.27
N ARG A 56 11.54 2.97 1.69
CA ARG A 56 12.50 3.65 0.80
C ARG A 56 11.87 4.19 -0.48
N ALA A 57 10.81 3.55 -0.97
CA ALA A 57 10.02 4.09 -2.09
C ALA A 57 9.06 5.22 -1.65
N ALA A 58 8.61 5.21 -0.39
CA ALA A 58 7.72 6.24 0.14
C ALA A 58 8.45 7.54 0.54
N PHE A 59 9.72 7.45 0.95
CA PHE A 59 10.46 8.54 1.55
C PHE A 59 11.88 8.64 1.01
N ASP A 60 12.39 9.88 0.94
CA ASP A 60 13.82 10.12 0.78
C ASP A 60 14.53 9.82 2.12
N PHE A 61 15.32 8.75 2.17
CA PHE A 61 16.05 8.34 3.37
C PHE A 61 17.24 9.28 3.62
N GLY A 62 17.00 10.34 4.40
CA GLY A 62 18.02 11.23 4.95
C GLY A 62 18.24 11.01 6.45
N GLN A 63 19.27 11.65 7.02
CA GLN A 63 19.62 11.51 8.45
C GLN A 63 18.50 12.02 9.40
N GLU A 64 17.61 12.88 8.90
CA GLU A 64 16.52 13.48 9.66
C GLU A 64 15.23 12.64 9.63
N LEU A 65 15.16 11.56 8.83
CA LEU A 65 13.94 10.78 8.71
C LEU A 65 13.76 9.86 9.93
N VAL A 66 12.71 10.13 10.70
CA VAL A 66 12.33 9.31 11.85
C VAL A 66 11.11 8.47 11.53
N LEU A 67 11.29 7.15 11.52
CA LEU A 67 10.23 6.18 11.27
C LEU A 67 9.98 5.33 12.51
N GLN A 68 8.70 5.21 12.86
CA GLN A 68 8.19 4.33 13.90
C GLN A 68 7.26 3.30 13.27
N LEU A 69 7.19 2.10 13.84
CA LEU A 69 6.28 1.06 13.37
C LEU A 69 4.99 1.04 14.20
N HIS A 70 3.84 1.09 13.55
CA HIS A 70 2.58 0.83 14.22
C HIS A 70 2.51 -0.66 14.66
N PRO A 71 2.13 -0.97 15.91
CA PRO A 71 2.15 -2.35 16.40
C PRO A 71 1.07 -3.24 15.75
N LEU A 72 0.03 -2.64 15.19
CA LEU A 72 -1.04 -3.32 14.45
C LEU A 72 -0.91 -3.10 12.95
N ARG A 73 -1.27 -4.10 12.15
CA ARG A 73 -1.37 -4.04 10.70
C ARG A 73 -2.56 -3.19 10.25
N LEU A 74 -2.55 -2.81 8.97
CA LEU A 74 -3.73 -2.28 8.30
C LEU A 74 -4.77 -3.40 8.13
N PRO A 75 -6.05 -3.17 8.49
CA PRO A 75 -7.10 -4.16 8.27
C PRO A 75 -7.36 -4.35 6.78
N ARG A 76 -7.88 -5.52 6.39
CA ARG A 76 -8.23 -5.77 4.97
C ARG A 76 -9.53 -5.11 4.54
N THR A 77 -10.37 -4.74 5.50
CA THR A 77 -11.72 -4.19 5.31
C THR A 77 -11.74 -2.72 4.91
N GLY A 78 -10.59 -2.04 4.87
CA GLY A 78 -10.50 -0.58 4.67
C GLY A 78 -10.34 0.16 6.00
N GLY A 79 -10.03 1.46 5.94
CA GLY A 79 -9.78 2.28 7.13
C GLY A 79 -8.52 1.89 7.92
N SER A 80 -8.38 2.45 9.13
CA SER A 80 -7.20 2.25 10.00
C SER A 80 -7.56 1.64 11.36
N GLU A 81 -8.78 1.21 11.62
CA GLU A 81 -9.15 0.64 12.92
C GLU A 81 -8.90 -0.88 12.97
N GLY A 82 -8.38 -1.37 14.10
CA GLY A 82 -8.16 -2.80 14.33
C GLY A 82 -6.95 -3.39 13.60
N GLY A 83 -7.09 -4.59 13.03
CA GLY A 83 -6.01 -5.31 12.36
C GLY A 83 -5.15 -6.16 13.31
N ASP A 84 -4.47 -7.16 12.73
CA ASP A 84 -3.64 -8.10 13.49
C ASP A 84 -2.34 -7.45 13.95
N SER A 85 -1.76 -7.96 15.02
CA SER A 85 -0.44 -7.53 15.48
C SER A 85 0.64 -7.78 14.42
N VAL A 86 1.56 -6.84 14.28
CA VAL A 86 2.79 -7.06 13.51
C VAL A 86 3.63 -8.11 14.25
N PRO A 87 4.11 -9.17 13.57
CA PRO A 87 4.96 -10.17 14.20
C PRO A 87 6.21 -9.54 14.82
N SER A 88 6.52 -9.90 16.06
CA SER A 88 7.66 -9.34 16.81
C SER A 88 9.00 -9.54 16.09
N ALA A 89 9.14 -10.63 15.32
CA ALA A 89 10.31 -10.90 14.50
C ALA A 89 10.49 -9.89 13.35
N VAL A 90 9.39 -9.43 12.73
CA VAL A 90 9.42 -8.40 11.68
C VAL A 90 9.79 -7.06 12.29
N ALA A 91 9.16 -6.68 13.41
CA ALA A 91 9.46 -5.45 14.12
C ALA A 91 10.92 -5.38 14.59
N ARG A 92 11.46 -6.51 15.11
CA ARG A 92 12.87 -6.63 15.49
C ARG A 92 13.78 -6.46 14.27
N TRP A 93 13.52 -7.18 13.19
CA TRP A 93 14.33 -7.11 11.97
C TRP A 93 14.42 -5.66 11.44
N LEU A 94 13.30 -4.93 11.41
CA LEU A 94 13.26 -3.54 10.94
C LEU A 94 14.09 -2.60 11.82
N ARG A 95 14.07 -2.82 13.14
CA ARG A 95 14.88 -2.06 14.09
C ARG A 95 16.36 -2.36 13.92
N ASP A 96 16.73 -3.63 13.83
CA ASP A 96 18.11 -4.07 13.69
C ASP A 96 18.73 -3.57 12.37
N LYS A 97 17.91 -3.36 11.33
CA LYS A 97 18.29 -2.76 10.05
C LYS A 97 18.27 -1.23 10.05
N GLY A 98 17.85 -0.59 11.15
CA GLY A 98 17.74 0.86 11.25
C GLY A 98 16.64 1.47 10.37
N VAL A 99 15.68 0.67 9.90
CA VAL A 99 14.53 1.15 9.11
C VAL A 99 13.56 1.92 9.99
N VAL A 100 13.34 1.45 11.22
CA VAL A 100 12.52 2.11 12.24
C VAL A 100 13.29 2.22 13.55
N ARG A 101 13.05 3.30 14.31
CA ARG A 101 13.65 3.46 15.64
C ARG A 101 12.96 2.59 16.70
N GLY A 102 11.68 2.29 16.50
CA GLY A 102 10.88 1.54 17.47
C GLY A 102 9.47 1.27 16.98
N THR A 103 8.57 1.11 17.93
CA THR A 103 7.13 0.98 17.69
C THR A 103 6.38 2.11 18.37
N CYS A 104 5.36 2.65 17.71
CA CYS A 104 4.46 3.64 18.31
C CYS A 104 3.00 3.28 18.03
N LEU A 105 2.18 3.26 19.08
CA LEU A 105 0.73 3.39 18.98
C LEU A 105 0.38 4.88 19.14
N PRO A 106 0.07 5.61 18.05
CA PRO A 106 -0.08 7.05 18.11
C PRO A 106 -1.26 7.44 18.99
N ARG A 107 -1.03 8.36 19.94
CA ARG A 107 -2.09 8.90 20.79
C ARG A 107 -2.72 10.11 20.09
N ARG A 108 -4.05 10.13 20.02
CA ARG A 108 -4.83 11.24 19.45
C ARG A 108 -5.70 11.89 20.51
N GLU A 109 -5.76 13.21 20.46
CA GLU A 109 -6.73 14.03 21.23
C GLU A 109 -8.05 14.13 20.46
N SER A 110 -7.98 14.28 19.13
CA SER A 110 -9.13 14.23 18.21
C SER A 110 -8.77 13.57 16.87
N ALA A 111 -9.78 13.25 16.05
CA ALA A 111 -9.58 12.63 14.74
C ALA A 111 -8.82 13.51 13.73
N ARG A 112 -8.81 14.84 13.93
CA ARG A 112 -8.17 15.81 13.02
C ARG A 112 -6.78 16.25 13.49
N ASP A 113 -6.38 15.88 14.70
CA ASP A 113 -5.09 16.29 15.26
C ASP A 113 -3.94 15.40 14.77
N THR A 114 -2.78 16.04 14.64
CA THR A 114 -1.50 15.33 14.50
C THR A 114 -1.28 14.47 15.75
N PRO A 115 -1.17 13.14 15.61
CA PRO A 115 -0.98 12.27 16.75
C PRO A 115 0.40 12.47 17.39
N ARG A 116 0.57 11.94 18.60
CA ARG A 116 1.84 11.96 19.32
C ARG A 116 2.42 10.57 19.51
N CYS A 117 3.75 10.50 19.45
CA CYS A 117 4.55 9.35 19.85
C CYS A 117 5.57 9.76 20.91
N ALA A 118 5.89 8.81 21.80
CA ALA A 118 6.96 8.94 22.78
C ALA A 118 8.33 8.76 22.09
N ASP A 119 8.75 9.81 21.37
CA ASP A 119 10.04 9.92 20.70
C ASP A 119 10.62 11.33 20.94
N ALA A 120 11.93 11.48 20.81
CA ALA A 120 12.61 12.78 20.91
C ALA A 120 12.21 13.70 19.76
N ASP A 121 12.11 13.14 18.55
CA ASP A 121 11.89 13.87 17.32
C ASP A 121 10.51 13.58 16.72
N ALA A 122 9.98 14.54 15.95
CA ALA A 122 8.81 14.31 15.13
C ALA A 122 9.16 13.40 13.94
N GLY A 123 8.20 12.62 13.45
CA GLY A 123 8.47 11.64 12.40
C GLY A 123 7.22 11.09 11.74
N TYR A 124 7.31 9.88 11.20
CA TYR A 124 6.18 9.15 10.64
C TYR A 124 6.00 7.80 11.34
N VAL A 125 4.75 7.45 11.61
CA VAL A 125 4.37 6.08 11.97
C VAL A 125 3.96 5.35 10.71
N LEU A 126 4.64 4.23 10.44
CA LEU A 126 4.32 3.33 9.34
C LEU A 126 3.37 2.25 9.82
N ARG A 127 2.29 2.05 9.06
CA ARG A 127 1.34 0.97 9.28
C ARG A 127 1.17 0.18 7.99
N LEU A 128 1.27 -1.13 8.10
CA LEU A 128 1.45 -2.01 6.94
C LEU A 128 0.34 -3.04 6.89
N SER A 129 -0.14 -3.41 5.71
CA SER A 129 -0.95 -4.63 5.60
C SER A 129 -0.09 -5.88 5.87
N GLU A 130 -0.73 -7.05 5.94
CA GLU A 130 0.00 -8.27 5.65
C GLU A 130 0.50 -8.27 4.18
N PRO A 131 1.60 -8.97 3.86
CA PRO A 131 1.98 -9.24 2.48
C PRO A 131 0.93 -10.10 1.79
N LEU A 132 0.52 -9.70 0.59
CA LEU A 132 -0.53 -10.38 -0.17
C LEU A 132 0.05 -10.98 -1.45
N ARG A 133 -0.20 -12.27 -1.70
CA ARG A 133 0.20 -12.93 -2.94
C ARG A 133 -0.66 -12.44 -4.10
N ALA A 134 -0.01 -11.89 -5.12
CA ALA A 134 -0.59 -11.57 -6.41
C ALA A 134 -0.20 -12.64 -7.45
N ALA A 135 -0.33 -12.34 -8.75
CA ALA A 135 -0.02 -13.30 -9.81
C ALA A 135 1.49 -13.60 -9.90
N GLY A 136 1.84 -14.86 -10.17
CA GLY A 136 3.23 -15.32 -10.29
C GLY A 136 4.03 -15.12 -9.00
N ASP A 137 5.24 -14.58 -9.12
CA ASP A 137 6.14 -14.26 -8.00
C ASP A 137 5.91 -12.85 -7.43
N THR A 138 4.70 -12.30 -7.62
CA THR A 138 4.37 -10.94 -7.21
C THR A 138 3.77 -10.93 -5.80
N VAL A 139 4.29 -10.06 -4.95
CA VAL A 139 3.71 -9.75 -3.64
C VAL A 139 3.23 -8.30 -3.63
N GLN A 140 2.12 -8.04 -2.96
CA GLN A 140 1.55 -6.72 -2.78
C GLN A 140 1.52 -6.35 -1.29
N LEU A 141 1.90 -5.11 -0.98
CA LEU A 141 1.87 -4.56 0.38
C LEU A 141 1.21 -3.17 0.35
N TYR A 142 0.36 -2.88 1.33
CA TYR A 142 -0.15 -1.54 1.56
C TYR A 142 0.64 -0.91 2.70
N LEU A 143 1.08 0.32 2.50
CA LEU A 143 1.77 1.13 3.49
C LEU A 143 0.96 2.41 3.69
N GLN A 144 0.49 2.61 4.91
CA GLN A 144 0.01 3.89 5.41
C GLN A 144 1.13 4.54 6.20
N ALA A 145 1.36 5.82 5.96
CA ALA A 145 2.24 6.62 6.78
C ALA A 145 1.46 7.81 7.34
N GLU A 146 1.71 8.09 8.61
CA GLU A 146 1.11 9.22 9.30
C GLU A 146 2.17 9.99 10.06
N ARG A 147 2.21 11.31 9.84
CA ARG A 147 3.11 12.20 10.55
C ARG A 147 2.68 12.34 12.01
N TYR A 148 3.64 12.27 12.92
CA TYR A 148 3.43 12.47 14.36
C TYR A 148 4.30 13.60 14.90
N ALA A 149 3.85 14.21 16.00
CA ALA A 149 4.65 15.12 16.81
C ALA A 149 5.37 14.35 17.93
N SER A 150 6.59 14.77 18.30
CA SER A 150 7.18 14.34 19.57
C SER A 150 6.37 14.85 20.76
N GLU A 151 6.56 14.29 21.95
CA GLU A 151 5.82 14.71 23.14
C GLU A 151 6.03 16.18 23.50
N ARG A 152 7.24 16.69 23.26
CA ARG A 152 7.66 18.05 23.65
C ARG A 152 7.86 19.01 22.48
N GLY A 153 7.73 18.53 21.25
CA GLY A 153 7.95 19.32 20.03
C GLY A 153 6.72 20.09 19.55
N ARG A 154 6.97 21.02 18.62
CA ARG A 154 5.92 21.69 17.86
C ARG A 154 5.10 20.66 17.07
N LYS A 155 3.77 20.79 17.09
CA LYS A 155 2.88 19.97 16.25
C LYS A 155 3.15 20.31 14.77
N PRO A 156 3.64 19.36 13.94
CA PRO A 156 3.70 19.57 12.50
C PRO A 156 2.29 19.51 11.91
N GLU A 157 2.17 19.92 10.65
CA GLU A 157 0.95 19.70 9.88
C GLU A 157 0.60 18.21 9.84
N ALA A 158 -0.68 17.91 10.03
CA ALA A 158 -1.20 16.56 9.95
C ALA A 158 -1.06 16.07 8.50
N LEU A 159 -0.25 15.04 8.29
CA LEU A 159 -0.07 14.44 6.98
C LEU A 159 -0.25 12.93 7.09
N ARG A 160 -1.20 12.40 6.33
CA ARG A 160 -1.46 10.97 6.20
C ARG A 160 -1.59 10.61 4.74
N PHE A 161 -1.00 9.49 4.36
CA PHE A 161 -1.22 8.91 3.04
C PHE A 161 -1.16 7.39 3.11
N GLU A 162 -1.75 6.76 2.11
CA GLU A 162 -1.64 5.34 1.87
C GLU A 162 -1.22 5.06 0.43
N LYS A 163 -0.27 4.13 0.28
CA LYS A 163 0.23 3.63 -0.99
C LYS A 163 0.16 2.12 -1.02
N THR A 164 -0.04 1.56 -2.20
CA THR A 164 0.17 0.14 -2.49
C THR A 164 1.45 -0.02 -3.29
N TYR A 165 2.22 -1.04 -2.93
CA TYR A 165 3.43 -1.44 -3.62
C TYR A 165 3.28 -2.88 -4.11
N GLN A 166 3.79 -3.16 -5.30
CA GLN A 166 3.97 -4.53 -5.80
C GLN A 166 5.45 -4.81 -5.95
N PHE A 167 5.84 -6.00 -5.54
CA PHE A 167 7.20 -6.50 -5.54
C PHE A 167 7.26 -7.77 -6.36
N VAL A 168 8.33 -7.93 -7.12
CA VAL A 168 8.67 -9.21 -7.77
C VAL A 168 9.99 -9.67 -7.20
N GLY A 169 10.08 -10.94 -6.83
CA GLY A 169 11.29 -11.48 -6.24
C GLY A 169 11.12 -12.87 -5.67
N ARG A 170 12.25 -13.46 -5.27
CA ARG A 170 12.32 -14.72 -4.53
C ARG A 170 13.44 -14.65 -3.51
N GLY A 171 13.24 -15.28 -2.36
CA GLY A 171 14.25 -15.31 -1.29
C GLY A 171 14.55 -13.91 -0.77
N SER A 172 15.80 -13.46 -0.94
CA SER A 172 16.30 -12.13 -0.53
C SER A 172 16.33 -11.11 -1.68
N ASP A 173 15.91 -11.47 -2.89
CA ASP A 173 16.05 -10.60 -4.07
C ASP A 173 14.68 -10.03 -4.45
N TRP A 174 14.29 -8.97 -3.77
CA TRP A 174 13.03 -8.26 -4.00
C TRP A 174 13.27 -6.88 -4.61
N ARG A 175 12.38 -6.48 -5.53
CA ARG A 175 12.35 -5.13 -6.09
C ARG A 175 10.93 -4.62 -6.21
N VAL A 176 10.74 -3.31 -6.03
CA VAL A 176 9.47 -2.64 -6.32
C VAL A 176 9.29 -2.58 -7.84
N VAL A 177 8.15 -3.08 -8.34
CA VAL A 177 7.80 -3.03 -9.77
C VAL A 177 6.61 -2.11 -10.05
N ARG A 178 5.81 -1.79 -9.02
CA ARG A 178 4.67 -0.89 -9.15
C ARG A 178 4.41 -0.19 -7.83
N GLU A 179 4.03 1.08 -7.94
CA GLU A 179 3.52 1.91 -6.86
C GLU A 179 2.19 2.53 -7.31
N ALA A 180 1.24 2.66 -6.40
CA ALA A 180 0.05 3.48 -6.62
C ALA A 180 -0.44 4.09 -5.30
N ARG A 181 -0.98 5.31 -5.37
CA ARG A 181 -1.68 5.94 -4.25
C ARG A 181 -3.05 5.28 -4.06
N VAL A 182 -3.39 4.95 -2.83
CA VAL A 182 -4.74 4.53 -2.47
C VAL A 182 -5.54 5.80 -2.19
N LYS A 183 -6.63 6.01 -2.93
CA LYS A 183 -7.57 7.10 -2.63
C LYS A 183 -8.30 6.71 -1.34
N GLU A 184 -8.44 7.62 -0.38
CA GLU A 184 -9.34 7.43 0.77
C GLU A 184 -10.75 7.85 0.38
#